data_AF-A0A7S2DJQ9-F1
#
_entry.id   AF-A0A7S2DJQ9-F1
#
_cell.length_a   1.000
_cell.length_b   1.000
_cell.length_c   1.000
_cell.angle_alpha   90.00
_cell.angle_beta   90.00
_cell.angle_gamma   90.00
#
_symmetry.space_group_name_H-M   'P 1'
#
loop_
_entity.id
_entity.type
_entity.pdbx_description
1 polymer ?
#
loop_
_entity_poly.entity_id
_entity_poly.type
_entity_poly.pdbx_seq_one_letter_code
_entity_poly.pdbx_strand_id
1 'polypeptide(L)'
;ALLTGAASGIWSYNRENYMWDWQNRQARDFQIQNMIVSRYGLFREDIRDLAGLTTTKMDSYLVVNTLKLGFIVSVFFNYDRTDAPMQEGSPVERQFVLMFSVCFLTAFQLLLTSVWFSMHASVVAQSFMTKMLLQTVRIPFPSDKDISATAPEAGDYERDLTTAFRIPLMQSRG
;
A
#
# COMPACT_ATOMS: atom_id res chain seq x y z
N ALA A 1 -66.54 1.19 13.24
CA ALA A 1 -65.89 0.01 13.84
C ALA A 1 -65.02 -0.75 12.82
N LEU A 2 -65.54 -1.12 11.65
CA LEU A 2 -64.77 -1.82 10.59
C LEU A 2 -63.60 -0.98 10.02
N LEU A 3 -63.80 0.32 9.81
CA LEU A 3 -62.75 1.22 9.28
C LEU A 3 -61.60 1.47 10.26
N THR A 4 -61.88 1.52 11.57
CA THR A 4 -60.84 1.69 12.61
C THR A 4 -59.97 0.45 12.76
N GLY A 5 -60.54 -0.76 12.64
CA GLY A 5 -59.78 -2.00 12.63
C GLY A 5 -58.93 -2.19 11.37
N ALA A 6 -59.42 -1.76 10.21
CA ALA A 6 -58.65 -1.79 8.97
C ALA A 6 -57.48 -0.79 9.00
N ALA A 7 -57.68 0.42 9.53
CA ALA A 7 -56.63 1.42 9.66
C ALA A 7 -55.52 1.00 10.65
N SER A 8 -55.88 0.36 11.77
CA SER A 8 -54.86 -0.14 12.72
C SER A 8 -54.07 -1.33 12.16
N GLY A 9 -54.71 -2.19 11.36
CA GLY A 9 -54.06 -3.29 10.66
C GLY A 9 -53.04 -2.80 9.62
N ILE A 10 -53.41 -1.80 8.81
CA ILE A 10 -52.50 -1.21 7.82
C ILE A 10 -51.32 -0.51 8.50
N TRP A 11 -51.58 0.24 9.58
CA TRP A 11 -50.52 0.94 10.32
C TRP A 11 -49.53 -0.01 10.98
N SER A 12 -49.99 -1.09 11.62
CA SER A 12 -49.12 -2.10 12.24
C SER A 12 -48.28 -2.85 11.20
N TYR A 13 -48.89 -3.23 10.06
CA TYR A 13 -48.19 -3.84 8.95
C TYR A 13 -47.08 -2.95 8.36
N ASN A 14 -47.37 -1.67 8.10
CA ASN A 14 -46.36 -0.74 7.56
C ASN A 14 -45.25 -0.45 8.57
N ARG A 15 -45.56 -0.44 9.87
CA ARG A 15 -44.58 -0.25 10.93
C ARG A 15 -43.62 -1.44 11.00
N GLU A 16 -44.14 -2.67 10.92
CA GLU A 16 -43.31 -3.88 10.89
C GLU A 16 -42.42 -3.92 9.64
N ASN A 17 -42.97 -3.59 8.46
CA ASN A 17 -42.17 -3.47 7.23
C ASN A 17 -41.11 -2.39 7.32
N TYR A 18 -41.42 -1.23 7.91
CA TYR A 18 -40.43 -0.18 8.14
C TYR A 18 -39.30 -0.67 9.04
N MET A 19 -39.62 -1.36 10.14
CA MET A 19 -38.62 -1.94 11.05
C MET A 19 -37.76 -3.00 10.37
N TRP A 20 -38.35 -3.83 9.51
CA TRP A 20 -37.64 -4.83 8.71
C TRP A 20 -36.69 -4.19 7.68
N ASP A 21 -37.20 -3.25 6.89
CA ASP A 21 -36.40 -2.51 5.91
C ASP A 21 -35.28 -1.72 6.57
N TRP A 22 -35.53 -1.18 7.75
CA TRP A 22 -34.56 -0.47 8.56
C TRP A 22 -33.36 -1.37 8.92
N GLN A 23 -33.63 -2.53 9.53
CA GLN A 23 -32.58 -3.48 9.90
C GLN A 23 -31.73 -3.90 8.69
N ASN A 24 -32.37 -4.10 7.53
CA ASN A 24 -31.67 -4.45 6.29
C ASN A 24 -30.81 -3.30 5.75
N ARG A 25 -31.26 -2.05 5.84
CA ARG A 25 -30.45 -0.87 5.46
C ARG A 25 -29.24 -0.72 6.37
N GLN A 26 -29.44 -0.82 7.68
CA GLN A 26 -28.36 -0.76 8.65
C GLN A 26 -27.32 -1.86 8.40
N ALA A 27 -27.77 -3.10 8.17
CA ALA A 27 -26.89 -4.22 7.86
C ALA A 27 -26.09 -3.99 6.57
N ARG A 28 -26.73 -3.45 5.52
CA ARG A 28 -26.06 -3.08 4.27
C ARG A 28 -25.00 -2.00 4.49
N ASP A 29 -25.30 -0.97 5.27
CA ASP A 29 -24.37 0.14 5.50
C ASP A 29 -23.15 -0.33 6.30
N PHE A 30 -23.34 -1.22 7.28
CA PHE A 30 -22.23 -1.90 7.96
C PHE A 30 -21.40 -2.78 7.02
N GLN A 31 -22.03 -3.49 6.08
CA GLN A 31 -21.31 -4.27 5.06
C GLN A 31 -20.46 -3.37 4.15
N ILE A 32 -20.99 -2.22 3.74
CA ILE A 32 -20.25 -1.24 2.93
C ILE A 32 -19.04 -0.71 3.71
N GLN A 33 -19.23 -0.35 4.98
CA GLN A 33 -18.12 0.09 5.84
C GLN A 33 -17.05 -0.99 5.99
N ASN A 34 -17.46 -2.25 6.20
CA ASN A 34 -16.54 -3.38 6.29
C ASN A 34 -15.75 -3.58 4.98
N MET A 35 -16.42 -3.49 3.83
CA MET A 35 -15.76 -3.57 2.52
C MET A 35 -14.74 -2.42 2.32
N ILE A 36 -15.06 -1.20 2.76
CA ILE A 36 -14.14 -0.07 2.72
C ILE A 36 -12.91 -0.36 3.58
N VAL A 37 -13.10 -0.79 4.83
CA VAL A 37 -11.99 -1.13 5.74
C VAL A 37 -11.10 -2.23 5.14
N SER A 38 -11.71 -3.29 4.58
CA SER A 38 -10.99 -4.37 3.90
C SER A 38 -10.16 -3.84 2.72
N ARG A 39 -10.72 -2.95 1.89
CA ARG A 39 -10.00 -2.30 0.79
C ARG A 39 -8.78 -1.50 1.26
N TYR A 40 -8.91 -0.77 2.37
CA TYR A 40 -7.77 -0.07 2.96
C TYR A 40 -6.72 -1.04 3.52
N GLY A 41 -7.13 -2.19 4.03
CA GLY A 41 -6.22 -3.29 4.40
C GLY A 41 -5.36 -3.75 3.23
N LEU A 42 -6.00 -4.04 2.09
CA LEU A 42 -5.31 -4.45 0.85
C LEU A 42 -4.34 -3.38 0.34
N PHE A 43 -4.74 -2.09 0.35
CA PHE A 43 -3.83 -1.01 -0.05
C PHE A 43 -2.60 -0.89 0.85
N ARG A 44 -2.74 -1.17 2.15
CA ARG A 44 -1.58 -1.16 3.05
C ARG A 44 -0.63 -2.30 2.74
N GLU A 45 -1.15 -3.48 2.40
CA GLU A 45 -0.35 -4.63 2.00
C GLU A 45 0.42 -4.36 0.71
N ASP A 46 -0.25 -3.85 -0.33
CA ASP A 46 0.37 -3.51 -1.62
C ASP A 46 1.53 -2.51 -1.48
N ILE A 47 1.38 -1.49 -0.62
CA ILE A 47 2.48 -0.55 -0.31
C ILE A 47 3.67 -1.27 0.33
N ARG A 48 3.43 -2.25 1.21
CA ARG A 48 4.52 -3.02 1.82
C ARG A 48 5.21 -3.91 0.81
N ASP A 49 4.45 -4.54 -0.07
CA ASP A 49 4.99 -5.45 -1.08
C ASP A 49 5.84 -4.70 -2.12
N LEU A 50 5.37 -3.53 -2.57
CA LEU A 50 6.09 -2.70 -3.54
C LEU A 50 7.40 -2.14 -2.96
N ALA A 51 7.37 -1.69 -1.71
CA ALA A 51 8.56 -1.26 -0.99
C ALA A 51 9.52 -2.44 -0.73
N GLY A 52 8.97 -3.58 -0.29
CA GLY A 52 9.72 -4.82 -0.03
C GLY A 52 10.46 -5.31 -1.25
N LEU A 53 9.79 -5.36 -2.41
CA LEU A 53 10.40 -5.75 -3.68
C LEU A 53 11.60 -4.85 -4.04
N THR A 54 11.47 -3.54 -3.80
CA THR A 54 12.54 -2.59 -4.06
C THR A 54 13.73 -2.82 -3.13
N THR A 55 13.48 -2.98 -1.82
CA THR A 55 14.55 -3.25 -0.85
C THR A 55 15.28 -4.55 -1.15
N THR A 56 14.56 -5.63 -1.44
CA THR A 56 15.17 -6.93 -1.76
C THR A 56 16.05 -6.89 -3.01
N LYS A 57 15.62 -6.14 -4.05
CA LYS A 57 16.43 -5.95 -5.26
C LYS A 57 17.69 -5.12 -4.99
N MET A 58 17.58 -4.04 -4.23
CA MET A 58 18.73 -3.21 -3.87
C MET A 58 19.73 -3.97 -2.99
N ASP A 59 19.27 -4.77 -2.05
CA ASP A 59 20.13 -5.61 -1.21
C ASP A 59 20.90 -6.65 -2.06
N SER A 60 20.23 -7.23 -3.07
CA SER A 60 20.88 -8.14 -4.03
C SER A 60 21.99 -7.43 -4.83
N TYR A 61 21.75 -6.20 -5.28
CA TYR A 61 22.79 -5.40 -5.95
C TYR A 61 23.95 -5.04 -5.02
N LEU A 62 23.66 -4.76 -3.75
CA LEU A 62 24.69 -4.45 -2.76
C LEU A 62 25.63 -5.64 -2.58
N VAL A 63 25.10 -6.86 -2.39
CA VAL A 63 25.90 -8.09 -2.23
C VAL A 63 26.75 -8.38 -3.47
N VAL A 64 26.17 -8.29 -4.67
CA VAL A 64 26.91 -8.58 -5.91
C VAL A 64 28.02 -7.54 -6.13
N ASN A 65 27.76 -6.27 -5.84
CA ASN A 65 28.73 -5.20 -6.04
C ASN A 65 29.87 -5.25 -5.00
N THR A 66 29.59 -5.61 -3.74
CA THR A 66 30.64 -5.77 -2.72
C THR A 66 31.56 -6.95 -3.03
N LEU A 67 31.02 -8.06 -3.55
CA LEU A 67 31.83 -9.19 -4.03
C LEU A 67 32.75 -8.79 -5.19
N LYS A 68 32.21 -8.09 -6.20
CA LYS A 68 33.01 -7.56 -7.33
C LYS A 68 34.11 -6.63 -6.87
N LEU A 69 33.82 -5.77 -5.89
CA LEU A 69 34.79 -4.86 -5.30
C LEU A 69 35.92 -5.63 -4.60
N GLY A 70 35.59 -6.70 -3.85
CA GLY A 70 36.58 -7.61 -3.26
C GLY A 70 37.50 -8.27 -4.30
N PHE A 71 36.94 -8.72 -5.44
CA PHE A 71 37.74 -9.29 -6.53
C PHE A 71 38.71 -8.27 -7.14
N ILE A 72 38.26 -7.04 -7.39
CA ILE A 72 39.10 -5.97 -7.95
C ILE A 72 40.26 -5.64 -7.02
N VAL A 73 39.99 -5.52 -5.71
CA VAL A 73 41.03 -5.28 -4.70
C VAL A 73 42.02 -6.46 -4.65
N SER A 74 41.52 -7.69 -4.62
CA SER A 74 42.37 -8.89 -4.60
C SER A 74 43.26 -8.99 -5.84
N VAL A 75 42.72 -8.74 -7.03
CA VAL A 75 43.49 -8.77 -8.29
C VAL A 75 44.53 -7.66 -8.29
N PHE A 76 44.17 -6.44 -7.88
CA PHE A 76 45.08 -5.30 -7.89
C PHE A 76 46.30 -5.50 -6.97
N PHE A 77 46.10 -6.03 -5.75
CA PHE A 77 47.20 -6.23 -4.79
C PHE A 77 48.00 -7.52 -5.00
N ASN A 78 47.41 -8.58 -5.55
CA ASN A 78 48.14 -9.83 -5.82
C ASN A 78 48.85 -9.82 -7.18
N TYR A 79 48.50 -8.89 -8.09
CA TYR A 79 49.17 -8.72 -9.37
C TYR A 79 50.67 -8.41 -9.23
N ASP A 80 51.09 -7.81 -8.11
CA ASP A 80 52.46 -7.33 -7.89
C ASP A 80 53.35 -8.31 -7.10
N ARG A 81 52.85 -9.51 -6.73
CA ARG A 81 53.52 -10.35 -5.71
C ARG A 81 54.20 -11.62 -6.20
N THR A 82 54.13 -11.93 -7.49
CA THR A 82 54.78 -13.12 -8.06
C THR A 82 55.68 -12.73 -9.23
N ASP A 83 56.98 -12.74 -8.95
CA ASP A 83 58.06 -13.10 -9.86
C ASP A 83 58.47 -12.10 -10.96
N ALA A 84 59.08 -10.98 -10.56
CA ALA A 84 60.35 -10.53 -11.15
C ALA A 84 61.01 -9.44 -10.29
N PRO A 85 62.35 -9.49 -10.06
CA PRO A 85 63.06 -8.30 -9.61
C PRO A 85 62.81 -7.19 -10.63
N MET A 86 62.56 -5.98 -10.13
CA MET A 86 62.30 -4.74 -10.88
C MET A 86 63.33 -4.54 -12.02
N GLN A 87 63.12 -5.22 -13.13
CA GLN A 87 63.90 -5.08 -14.34
C GLN A 87 63.41 -3.79 -14.98
N GLU A 88 64.32 -2.97 -15.49
CA GLU A 88 63.98 -1.72 -16.17
C GLU A 88 63.10 -2.02 -17.38
N GLY A 89 61.79 -2.06 -17.14
CA GLY A 89 60.80 -2.45 -18.13
C GLY A 89 60.83 -1.49 -19.29
N SER A 90 60.59 -2.02 -20.49
CA SER A 90 60.46 -1.21 -21.70
C SER A 90 59.46 -0.06 -21.46
N PRO A 91 59.67 1.15 -22.01
CA PRO A 91 58.74 2.27 -21.82
C PRO A 91 57.29 1.91 -22.20
N VAL A 92 57.11 0.92 -23.07
CA VAL A 92 55.81 0.37 -23.46
C VAL A 92 55.13 -0.40 -22.33
N GLU A 93 55.87 -1.20 -21.54
CA GLU A 93 55.33 -1.97 -20.41
C GLU A 93 54.81 -1.03 -19.31
N ARG A 94 55.55 0.05 -19.04
CA ARG A 94 55.13 1.08 -18.07
C ARG A 94 53.82 1.75 -18.48
N GLN A 95 53.59 1.98 -19.77
CA GLN A 95 52.33 2.53 -20.28
C GLN A 95 51.16 1.56 -20.08
N PHE A 96 51.35 0.26 -20.32
CA PHE A 96 50.33 -0.76 -20.09
C PHE A 96 49.95 -0.89 -18.61
N VAL A 97 50.92 -0.86 -17.69
CA VAL A 97 50.67 -0.87 -16.25
C VAL A 97 49.88 0.36 -15.79
N LEU A 98 50.17 1.54 -16.35
CA LEU A 98 49.44 2.77 -16.05
C LEU A 98 47.98 2.68 -16.54
N MET A 99 47.77 2.24 -17.79
CA MET A 99 46.43 2.06 -18.36
C MET A 99 45.61 1.02 -17.58
N PHE A 100 46.24 -0.09 -17.19
CA PHE A 100 45.65 -1.10 -16.32
C PHE A 100 45.25 -0.50 -14.97
N SER A 101 46.13 0.25 -14.32
CA SER A 101 45.88 0.90 -13.02
C SER A 101 44.70 1.90 -13.09
N VAL A 102 44.63 2.71 -14.15
CA VAL A 102 43.53 3.67 -14.36
C VAL A 102 42.20 2.95 -14.62
N CYS A 103 42.21 1.84 -15.38
CA CYS A 103 41.02 1.04 -15.63
C CYS A 103 40.49 0.40 -14.33
N PHE A 104 41.37 -0.14 -13.48
CA PHE A 104 40.97 -0.71 -12.19
C PHE A 104 40.46 0.36 -11.22
N LEU A 105 41.11 1.53 -11.16
CA LEU A 105 40.69 2.64 -10.30
C LEU A 105 39.31 3.19 -10.72
N THR A 106 39.07 3.31 -12.03
CA THR A 106 37.77 3.77 -12.56
C THR A 106 36.67 2.73 -12.33
N ALA A 107 36.94 1.44 -12.53
CA ALA A 107 36.01 0.37 -12.19
C ALA A 107 35.68 0.34 -10.69
N PHE A 108 36.68 0.54 -9.82
CA PHE A 108 36.48 0.64 -8.37
C PHE A 108 35.55 1.81 -8.01
N GLN A 109 35.77 2.99 -8.56
CA GLN A 109 34.95 4.18 -8.30
C GLN A 109 33.49 3.99 -8.76
N LEU A 110 33.28 3.36 -9.92
CA LEU A 110 31.93 3.07 -10.43
C LEU A 110 31.19 2.06 -9.55
N LEU A 111 31.88 1.03 -9.05
CA LEU A 111 31.27 0.08 -8.13
C LEU A 111 30.95 0.71 -6.77
N LEU A 112 31.82 1.59 -6.27
CA LEU A 112 31.60 2.29 -5.00
C LEU A 112 30.38 3.23 -5.10
N THR A 113 30.24 3.97 -6.20
CA THR A 113 29.05 4.80 -6.43
C THR A 113 27.78 3.95 -6.62
N SER A 114 27.89 2.77 -7.25
CA SER A 114 26.76 1.84 -7.35
C SER A 114 26.29 1.31 -5.99
N VAL A 115 27.23 0.95 -5.10
CA VAL A 115 26.90 0.54 -3.71
C VAL A 115 26.23 1.69 -2.96
N TRP A 116 26.76 2.91 -3.09
CA TRP A 116 26.18 4.10 -2.47
C TRP A 116 24.74 4.33 -2.91
N PHE A 117 24.47 4.30 -4.22
CA PHE A 117 23.12 4.48 -4.74
C PHE A 117 22.17 3.36 -4.32
N SER A 118 22.64 2.11 -4.26
CA SER A 118 21.83 0.99 -3.79
C SER A 118 21.40 1.18 -2.33
N MET A 119 22.36 1.59 -1.47
CA MET A 119 22.08 1.87 -0.06
C MET A 119 21.10 3.03 0.10
N HIS A 120 21.31 4.12 -0.64
CA HIS A 120 20.40 5.28 -0.61
C HIS A 120 18.99 4.91 -1.09
N ALA A 121 18.87 4.15 -2.18
CA ALA A 121 17.58 3.69 -2.70
C ALA A 121 16.82 2.82 -1.70
N SER A 122 17.52 1.92 -0.99
CA SER A 122 16.91 1.07 0.06
C SER A 122 16.36 1.91 1.22
N VAL A 123 17.15 2.85 1.75
CA VAL A 123 16.72 3.75 2.83
C VAL A 123 15.54 4.62 2.41
N VAL A 124 15.60 5.18 1.20
CA VAL A 124 14.53 6.02 0.66
C VAL A 124 13.23 5.23 0.50
N ALA A 125 13.29 3.99 -0.02
CA ALA A 125 12.10 3.15 -0.16
C ALA A 125 11.42 2.87 1.20
N GLN A 126 12.21 2.58 2.24
CA GLN A 126 11.68 2.38 3.60
C GLN A 126 11.06 3.66 4.19
N SER A 127 11.69 4.81 3.94
CA SER A 127 11.16 6.11 4.38
C SER A 127 9.84 6.47 3.68
N PHE A 128 9.70 6.15 2.39
CA PHE A 128 8.47 6.39 1.64
C PHE A 128 7.35 5.44 2.06
N MET A 129 7.66 4.15 2.27
CA MET A 129 6.72 3.16 2.78
C MET A 129 6.09 3.62 4.11
N THR A 130 6.93 4.02 5.07
CA THR A 130 6.46 4.51 6.38
C THR A 130 5.65 5.80 6.22
N LYS A 131 6.08 6.74 5.38
CA LYS A 131 5.32 7.97 5.09
C LYS A 131 3.94 7.67 4.49
N MET A 132 3.85 6.80 3.49
CA MET A 132 2.58 6.44 2.85
C MET A 132 1.62 5.74 3.83
N LEU A 133 2.15 4.83 4.67
CA LEU A 133 1.35 4.10 5.65
C LEU A 133 0.81 4.98 6.79
N LEU A 134 1.50 6.07 7.13
CA LEU A 134 1.12 6.97 8.22
C LEU A 134 0.32 8.20 7.77
N GLN A 135 0.65 8.76 6.60
CA GLN A 135 0.08 10.02 6.12
C GLN A 135 -1.00 9.82 5.07
N THR A 136 -0.83 8.86 4.16
CA THR A 136 -1.71 8.70 2.99
C THR A 136 -2.81 7.68 3.23
N VAL A 137 -2.47 6.49 3.74
CA VAL A 137 -3.42 5.39 3.91
C VAL A 137 -3.92 5.33 5.36
N ARG A 138 -4.61 6.39 5.76
CA ARG A 138 -5.37 6.43 7.01
C ARG A 138 -6.71 5.73 6.80
N ILE A 139 -7.10 4.93 7.78
CA ILE A 139 -8.41 4.24 7.78
C ILE A 139 -9.48 5.33 7.92
N PRO A 140 -10.51 5.34 7.04
CA PRO A 140 -11.62 6.27 7.19
C PRO A 140 -12.41 5.90 8.45
N PHE A 141 -12.51 6.84 9.38
CA PHE A 141 -13.44 6.73 10.50
C PHE A 141 -14.77 7.37 10.08
N PRO A 142 -15.92 6.69 10.30
CA PRO A 142 -17.22 7.28 10.02
C PRO A 142 -17.42 8.52 10.91
N SER A 143 -18.02 9.57 10.34
CA SER A 143 -18.38 10.76 11.12
C SER A 143 -19.56 10.44 12.04
N ASP A 144 -19.67 11.14 13.18
CA ASP A 144 -20.86 11.04 14.05
C ASP A 144 -22.17 11.30 13.29
N LYS A 145 -22.11 12.13 12.24
CA LYS A 145 -23.24 12.36 11.33
C LYS A 145 -23.62 11.10 10.56
N ASP A 146 -22.63 10.39 10.02
CA ASP A 146 -22.86 9.15 9.28
C ASP A 146 -23.41 8.07 10.21
N ILE A 147 -22.91 8.00 11.45
CA ILE A 147 -23.39 7.07 12.48
C ILE A 147 -24.84 7.38 12.83
N SER A 148 -25.17 8.66 13.05
CA SER A 148 -26.53 9.10 13.36
C SER A 148 -27.50 8.90 12.20
N ALA A 149 -27.04 9.03 10.94
CA ALA A 149 -27.84 8.72 9.76
C ALA A 149 -28.18 7.21 9.65
N THR A 150 -27.29 6.35 10.15
CA THR A 150 -27.53 4.90 10.33
C THR A 150 -28.21 4.55 11.66
N ALA A 151 -28.82 5.50 12.36
CA ALA A 151 -29.62 5.24 13.57
C ALA A 151 -30.88 6.12 13.55
N PRO A 152 -31.91 5.78 12.75
CA PRO A 152 -33.14 6.53 12.66
C PRO A 152 -33.90 6.41 13.96
N GLU A 153 -34.53 7.53 14.30
CA GLU A 153 -35.36 7.61 15.47
C GLU A 153 -36.78 7.12 15.11
N ALA A 154 -37.50 6.57 16.09
CA ALA A 154 -38.90 6.18 15.89
C ALA A 154 -39.77 7.36 15.38
N GLY A 155 -39.36 8.59 15.70
CA GLY A 155 -40.00 9.82 15.22
C GLY A 155 -39.90 10.02 13.70
N ASP A 156 -38.93 9.41 13.00
CA ASP A 156 -38.80 9.55 11.55
C ASP A 156 -39.90 8.78 10.80
N TYR A 157 -40.37 7.66 11.35
CA TYR A 157 -41.54 6.95 10.81
C TYR A 157 -42.84 7.72 11.06
N GLU A 158 -42.96 8.35 12.23
CA GLU A 158 -44.16 9.08 12.64
C GLU A 158 -44.34 10.41 11.91
N ARG A 159 -43.25 11.01 11.41
CA ARG A 159 -43.28 12.24 10.61
C ARG A 159 -43.79 12.02 9.18
N ASP A 160 -43.63 10.82 8.62
CA ASP A 160 -44.06 10.52 7.26
C ASP A 160 -45.36 9.70 7.23
N LEU A 161 -46.47 10.42 7.35
CA LEU A 161 -47.83 9.86 7.31
C LEU A 161 -48.13 9.13 6.00
N THR A 162 -47.46 9.49 4.90
CA THR A 162 -47.68 8.85 3.59
C THR A 162 -47.11 7.44 3.55
N THR A 163 -45.96 7.24 4.19
CA THR A 163 -45.33 5.92 4.33
C THR A 163 -46.02 5.09 5.41
N ALA A 164 -46.51 5.73 6.48
CA ALA A 164 -47.22 5.06 7.57
C ALA A 164 -48.56 4.41 7.16
N PHE A 165 -49.25 4.96 6.15
CA PHE A 165 -50.55 4.46 5.66
C PHE A 165 -50.51 3.89 4.24
N ARG A 166 -49.35 3.41 3.78
CA ARG A 166 -49.20 2.77 2.48
C ARG A 166 -50.06 1.49 2.38
N ILE A 167 -50.88 1.38 1.33
CA ILE A 167 -51.69 0.17 1.08
C ILE A 167 -50.84 -0.83 0.31
N PRO A 168 -50.58 -2.05 0.84
CA PRO A 168 -49.83 -3.06 0.11
C PRO A 168 -50.56 -3.44 -1.18
N LEU A 169 -49.81 -3.52 -2.29
CA LEU A 169 -50.23 -4.00 -3.63
C LEU A 169 -50.99 -3.02 -4.57
N MET A 170 -51.38 -1.81 -4.14
CA MET A 170 -51.96 -0.83 -5.08
C MET A 170 -50.93 -0.09 -5.95
N GLN A 171 -49.65 -0.14 -5.60
CA GLN A 171 -48.57 0.40 -6.44
C GLN A 171 -48.07 -0.69 -7.40
N SER A 172 -48.95 -1.09 -8.32
CA SER A 172 -48.58 -1.86 -9.49
C SER A 172 -47.72 -0.99 -10.41
N ARG A 173 -46.52 -1.50 -10.74
CA ARG A 173 -45.68 -1.20 -11.91
C ARG A 173 -46.13 0.00 -12.77
N GLY A 174 -45.35 1.08 -12.67
CA GLY A 174 -45.07 2.00 -13.77
C GLY A 174 -43.58 1.89 -14.06
#